data_AF-A0A928MHQ9-F1
#
_entry.id   AF-A0A928MHQ9-F1
#
_cell.length_a   1.000
_cell.length_b   1.000
_cell.length_c   1.000
_cell.angle_alpha   90.00
_cell.angle_beta   90.00
_cell.angle_gamma   90.00
#
_symmetry.space_group_name_H-M   'P 1'
#
loop_
_entity.id
_entity.type
_entity.pdbx_description
1 polymer ?
#
loop_
_entity_poly.entity_id
_entity_poly.type
_entity_poly.pdbx_seq_one_letter_code
_entity_poly.pdbx_strand_id
1 'polypeptide(L)'
;MRSPLKRILPILLVIMVLFSLIWYLFVYDREFTRDMLLKQARYFESRGQYAISSWLYNQAYYQSGENEDVAIELAEQFKAAGNYTKAEYTLSNAIADGGSAELYIALCKTYVEQDKLLDAVTMLDNISDPVIKAEIEARRPGVPVATPAPGYYSQYISVSIESPSGTLYVSSDGSYPSKKEDLYSTGVSLKAGENLIYALSISDEGLVSPLAVFGYTVGGVIEEVTFADSAMDAYVRELLKLDSDTRIMTSDLWTVNALALPSEVIDYSDLKYFPYLTSLTIKDSSVANLQILSTLTKLSELTITGTNVSADALAVIAGLPDLTRLTLSGCNLSGIQNLSGATKLTYLDLSENAIKNISPLSSMTSLSALNLSKNALTSLADLGAMAQLNILDVSYNSLSSIAPLAGCTGLTELNVSNNSLMDLTGIDSLKTLHKLTASHNKLTQTDILAGCTGLTDLILSHNTLLDISALSGLDSLQYLDFSYNEVESLPPWDHKPGIVHINGSHNKLTDIDALSGCMQLNTVIMNDNQIESIASLARCVNLVRVDVSNTLVSNVSMLTDQGIIVHYTPQD
;
A
#
# COMPACT_ATOMS: atom_id res chain seq x y z
N MET A 1 5.45 106.04 24.28
CA MET A 1 5.77 104.62 23.98
C MET A 1 5.34 104.17 22.56
N ARG A 2 5.68 104.91 21.48
CA ARG A 2 5.28 104.54 20.10
C ARG A 2 6.44 104.13 19.16
N SER A 3 7.68 104.12 19.65
CA SER A 3 8.88 103.82 18.86
C SER A 3 9.09 102.32 18.52
N PRO A 4 8.92 101.36 19.44
CA PRO A 4 9.15 99.95 19.10
C PRO A 4 8.02 99.38 18.23
N LEU A 5 6.77 99.81 18.43
CA LEU A 5 5.60 99.29 17.71
C LEU A 5 5.64 99.59 16.20
N LYS A 6 6.18 100.75 15.79
CA LYS A 6 6.38 101.10 14.36
C LYS A 6 7.45 100.26 13.67
N ARG A 7 8.39 99.68 14.42
CA ARG A 7 9.41 98.76 13.90
C ARG A 7 8.97 97.30 13.98
N ILE A 8 8.19 96.94 15.00
CA ILE A 8 7.72 95.57 15.24
C ILE A 8 6.54 95.21 14.33
N LEU A 9 5.62 96.14 14.05
CA LEU A 9 4.42 95.84 13.25
C LEU A 9 4.74 95.40 11.81
N PRO A 10 5.67 96.05 11.07
CA PRO A 10 6.07 95.56 9.75
C PRO A 10 6.74 94.17 9.83
N ILE A 11 7.54 93.92 10.87
CA ILE A 11 8.20 92.62 11.08
C ILE A 11 7.16 91.52 11.34
N LEU A 12 6.17 91.77 12.19
CA LEU A 12 5.06 90.85 12.44
C LEU A 12 4.22 90.58 11.18
N LEU A 13 3.99 91.60 10.35
CA LEU A 13 3.25 91.48 9.09
C LEU A 13 4.04 90.64 8.07
N VAL A 14 5.36 90.85 7.97
CA VAL A 14 6.25 90.02 7.16
C VAL A 14 6.27 88.59 7.66
N ILE A 15 6.35 88.35 8.98
CA ILE A 15 6.28 87.00 9.56
C ILE A 15 4.94 86.34 9.26
N MET A 16 3.83 87.06 9.36
CA MET A 16 2.48 86.52 9.10
C MET A 16 2.28 86.19 7.61
N VAL A 17 2.81 87.02 6.70
CA VAL A 17 2.83 86.73 5.26
C VAL A 17 3.72 85.52 4.96
N LEU A 18 4.91 85.44 5.55
CA LEU A 18 5.78 84.27 5.41
C LEU A 18 5.13 83.00 5.96
N PHE A 19 4.45 83.08 7.10
CA PHE A 19 3.72 81.95 7.68
C PHE A 19 2.55 81.52 6.80
N SER A 20 1.82 82.48 6.22
CA SER A 20 0.73 82.19 5.29
C SER A 20 1.23 81.59 3.97
N LEU A 21 2.39 82.06 3.49
CA LEU A 21 3.07 81.51 2.31
C LEU A 21 3.58 80.09 2.58
N ILE A 22 4.18 79.84 3.74
CA ILE A 22 4.62 78.52 4.19
C ILE A 22 3.40 77.59 4.32
N TRP A 23 2.33 78.04 4.95
CA TRP A 23 1.09 77.28 5.06
C TRP A 23 0.50 76.94 3.70
N TYR A 24 0.46 77.90 2.77
CA TYR A 24 0.00 77.69 1.41
C TYR A 24 0.88 76.67 0.67
N LEU A 25 2.21 76.82 0.72
CA LEU A 25 3.15 75.89 0.10
C LEU A 25 3.00 74.47 0.65
N PHE A 26 2.85 74.31 1.97
CA PHE A 26 2.72 72.99 2.63
C PHE A 26 1.37 72.29 2.41
N VAL A 27 0.29 73.05 2.18
CA VAL A 27 -1.08 72.50 2.13
C VAL A 27 -1.61 72.43 0.70
N TYR A 28 -1.24 73.37 -0.16
CA TYR A 28 -1.78 73.49 -1.52
C TYR A 28 -0.77 73.16 -2.63
N ASP A 29 0.53 73.36 -2.40
CA ASP A 29 1.57 72.97 -3.35
C ASP A 29 2.15 71.60 -2.96
N ARG A 30 1.45 70.55 -3.39
CA ARG A 30 1.79 69.16 -3.08
C ARG A 30 3.16 68.75 -3.63
N GLU A 31 3.53 69.23 -4.82
CA GLU A 31 4.83 68.93 -5.43
C GLU A 31 5.98 69.58 -4.67
N PHE A 32 5.85 70.87 -4.33
CA PHE A 32 6.85 71.56 -3.51
C PHE A 32 7.04 70.88 -2.15
N THR A 33 5.94 70.50 -1.51
CA THR A 33 5.95 69.83 -0.20
C THR A 33 6.61 68.46 -0.29
N ARG A 34 6.27 67.65 -1.29
CA ARG A 34 6.89 66.36 -1.58
C ARG A 34 8.40 66.51 -1.75
N ASP A 35 8.85 67.41 -2.61
CA ASP A 35 10.27 67.56 -2.95
C ASP A 35 11.08 68.05 -1.73
N MET A 36 10.51 68.92 -0.91
CA MET A 36 11.12 69.34 0.35
C MET A 36 11.26 68.15 1.32
N LEU A 37 10.20 67.34 1.48
CA LEU A 37 10.21 66.16 2.35
C LEU A 37 11.23 65.13 1.87
N LEU A 38 11.29 64.83 0.57
CA LEU A 38 12.28 63.92 -0.04
C LEU A 38 13.72 64.42 0.18
N LYS A 39 13.97 65.70 -0.04
CA LYS A 39 15.28 66.30 0.19
C LYS A 39 15.72 66.17 1.65
N GLN A 40 14.80 66.40 2.59
CA GLN A 40 15.08 66.23 4.02
C GLN A 40 15.27 64.76 4.39
N ALA A 41 14.51 63.85 3.78
CA ALA A 41 14.62 62.41 3.98
C ALA A 41 16.01 61.90 3.56
N ARG A 42 16.45 62.21 2.33
CA ARG A 42 17.80 61.88 1.81
C ARG A 42 18.92 62.46 2.68
N TYR A 43 18.72 63.66 3.24
CA TYR A 43 19.68 64.26 4.16
C TYR A 43 19.83 63.41 5.45
N PHE A 44 18.73 62.97 6.04
CA PHE A 44 18.76 62.13 7.25
C PHE A 44 19.25 60.71 6.97
N GLU A 45 18.91 60.17 5.82
CA GLU A 45 19.43 58.90 5.30
C GLU A 45 20.96 58.92 5.21
N SER A 46 21.55 59.95 4.60
CA SER A 46 23.02 60.10 4.48
C SER A 46 23.75 60.12 5.83
N ARG A 47 23.03 60.29 6.94
CA ARG A 47 23.54 60.31 8.32
C ARG A 47 23.14 59.07 9.12
N GLY A 48 22.55 58.06 8.49
CA GLY A 48 22.09 56.82 9.14
C GLY A 48 20.87 56.99 10.05
N GLN A 49 20.10 58.07 9.93
CA GLN A 49 18.91 58.32 10.75
C GLN A 49 17.64 57.76 10.08
N TYR A 50 17.59 56.44 9.92
CA TYR A 50 16.57 55.75 9.09
C TYR A 50 15.13 55.90 9.59
N ALA A 51 14.89 56.04 10.90
CA ALA A 51 13.54 56.21 11.44
C ALA A 51 12.91 57.56 11.04
N ILE A 52 13.70 58.64 11.09
CA ILE A 52 13.28 59.99 10.70
C ILE A 52 13.15 60.06 9.17
N SER A 53 14.12 59.47 8.46
CA SER A 53 14.08 59.32 7.00
C SER A 53 12.78 58.63 6.55
N SER A 54 12.48 57.45 7.09
CA SER A 54 11.27 56.67 6.73
C SER A 54 9.98 57.41 7.01
N TRP A 55 9.89 58.16 8.12
CA TRP A 55 8.72 58.98 8.42
C TRP A 55 8.53 60.08 7.37
N LEU A 56 9.62 60.77 6.98
CA LEU A 56 9.59 61.82 5.95
C LEU A 56 9.23 61.27 4.57
N TYR A 57 9.79 60.13 4.17
CA TYR A 57 9.41 59.45 2.93
C TYR A 57 7.94 59.04 2.92
N ASN A 58 7.41 58.53 4.04
CA ASN A 58 5.99 58.17 4.14
C ASN A 58 5.08 59.40 3.99
N GLN A 59 5.44 60.54 4.61
CA GLN A 59 4.73 61.79 4.40
C GLN A 59 4.85 62.29 2.94
N ALA A 60 6.02 62.13 2.32
CA ALA A 60 6.23 62.49 0.92
C ALA A 60 5.37 61.62 -0.03
N TYR A 61 5.25 60.32 0.26
CA TYR A 61 4.43 59.38 -0.51
C TYR A 61 2.96 59.81 -0.54
N TYR A 62 2.36 60.10 0.62
CA TYR A 62 0.98 60.59 0.69
C TYR A 62 0.77 61.91 -0.07
N GLN A 63 1.77 62.81 -0.07
CA GLN A 63 1.68 64.08 -0.77
C GLN A 63 1.91 63.95 -2.28
N SER A 64 2.66 62.93 -2.72
CA SER A 64 2.98 62.67 -4.13
C SER A 64 1.79 62.15 -4.95
N GLY A 65 0.67 61.80 -4.29
CA GLY A 65 -0.45 61.14 -4.93
C GLY A 65 -0.11 59.71 -5.35
N GLU A 66 0.61 58.98 -4.47
CA GLU A 66 0.99 57.57 -4.69
C GLU A 66 1.94 57.38 -5.89
N ASN A 67 2.92 58.28 -6.02
CA ASN A 67 3.94 58.19 -7.07
C ASN A 67 4.85 56.96 -6.86
N GLU A 68 5.09 56.21 -7.95
CA GLU A 68 5.89 54.98 -7.94
C GLU A 68 7.33 55.16 -7.45
N ASP A 69 8.02 56.22 -7.88
CA ASP A 69 9.41 56.48 -7.51
C ASP A 69 9.55 56.68 -6.00
N VAL A 70 8.55 57.36 -5.41
CA VAL A 70 8.52 57.62 -3.96
C VAL A 70 8.23 56.33 -3.18
N ALA A 71 7.40 55.43 -3.71
CA ALA A 71 7.15 54.12 -3.10
C ALA A 71 8.41 53.24 -3.10
N ILE A 72 9.13 53.20 -4.21
CA ILE A 72 10.37 52.43 -4.36
C ILE A 72 11.44 52.98 -3.40
N GLU A 73 11.65 54.30 -3.37
CA GLU A 73 12.62 54.92 -2.44
C GLU A 73 12.27 54.65 -0.97
N LEU A 74 10.98 54.72 -0.61
CA LEU A 74 10.52 54.40 0.74
C LEU A 74 10.75 52.92 1.09
N ALA A 75 10.51 52.00 0.16
CA ALA A 75 10.76 50.58 0.35
C ALA A 75 12.25 50.32 0.59
N GLU A 76 13.15 50.91 -0.20
CA GLU A 76 14.60 50.83 -0.01
C GLU A 76 15.03 51.33 1.38
N GLN A 77 14.41 52.41 1.91
CA GLN A 77 14.67 52.85 3.28
C GLN A 77 14.25 51.82 4.33
N PHE A 78 13.08 51.19 4.15
CA PHE A 78 12.64 50.15 5.08
C PHE A 78 13.59 48.96 5.07
N LYS A 79 14.12 48.57 3.90
CA LYS A 79 15.13 47.51 3.78
C LYS A 79 16.44 47.90 4.44
N ALA A 80 16.92 49.13 4.25
CA ALA A 80 18.12 49.66 4.93
C ALA A 80 17.95 49.69 6.46
N ALA A 81 16.73 49.86 6.96
CA ALA A 81 16.38 49.76 8.37
C ALA A 81 16.13 48.31 8.87
N GLY A 82 16.28 47.30 7.99
CA GLY A 82 16.05 45.88 8.29
C GLY A 82 14.57 45.47 8.37
N ASN A 83 13.65 46.30 7.89
CA ASN A 83 12.20 46.07 7.96
C ASN A 83 11.63 45.67 6.59
N TYR A 84 11.94 44.45 6.15
CA TYR A 84 11.47 43.93 4.87
C TYR A 84 9.95 43.79 4.77
N THR A 85 9.25 43.47 5.87
CA THR A 85 7.78 43.39 5.89
C THR A 85 7.13 44.72 5.51
N LYS A 86 7.67 45.85 6.00
CA LYS A 86 7.18 47.17 5.60
C LYS A 86 7.53 47.52 4.16
N ALA A 87 8.69 47.09 3.67
CA ALA A 87 9.05 47.27 2.27
C ALA A 87 8.08 46.52 1.34
N GLU A 88 7.82 45.23 1.62
CA GLU A 88 6.84 44.41 0.89
C GLU A 88 5.44 45.04 0.91
N TYR A 89 4.96 45.46 2.08
CA TYR A 89 3.65 46.08 2.23
C TYR A 89 3.54 47.40 1.45
N THR A 90 4.58 48.23 1.48
CA THR A 90 4.62 49.52 0.76
C THR A 90 4.54 49.28 -0.75
N LEU A 91 5.34 48.36 -1.28
CA LEU A 91 5.34 48.04 -2.71
C LEU A 91 4.05 47.35 -3.16
N SER A 92 3.51 46.43 -2.35
CA SER A 92 2.26 45.72 -2.67
C SER A 92 1.06 46.67 -2.72
N ASN A 93 0.99 47.65 -1.81
CA ASN A 93 -0.05 48.68 -1.86
C ASN A 93 0.11 49.58 -3.09
N ALA A 94 1.32 50.05 -3.38
CA ALA A 94 1.57 50.87 -4.56
C ALA A 94 1.18 50.13 -5.86
N ILE A 95 1.42 48.81 -5.93
CA ILE A 95 0.96 47.96 -7.05
C ILE A 95 -0.57 47.93 -7.15
N ALA A 96 -1.27 47.86 -6.01
CA ALA A 96 -2.73 47.85 -5.98
C ALA A 96 -3.36 49.18 -6.44
N ASP A 97 -2.67 50.31 -6.22
CA ASP A 97 -3.17 51.66 -6.51
C ASP A 97 -2.89 52.12 -7.95
N GLY A 98 -1.95 51.48 -8.66
CA GLY A 98 -1.62 51.84 -10.05
C GLY A 98 -0.33 51.20 -10.54
N GLY A 99 -0.23 49.86 -10.43
CA GLY A 99 1.00 49.11 -10.65
C GLY A 99 1.75 49.42 -11.95
N SER A 100 3.07 49.24 -11.89
CA SER A 100 4.02 49.43 -12.99
C SER A 100 5.06 48.32 -12.99
N ALA A 101 5.78 48.13 -14.10
CA ALA A 101 6.84 47.13 -14.17
C ALA A 101 7.91 47.35 -13.10
N GLU A 102 8.27 48.60 -12.80
CA GLU A 102 9.31 48.91 -11.81
C GLU A 102 8.89 48.61 -10.37
N LEU A 103 7.61 48.80 -10.02
CA LEU A 103 7.09 48.41 -8.71
C LEU A 103 7.15 46.88 -8.51
N TYR A 104 6.81 46.11 -9.54
CA TYR A 104 6.91 44.65 -9.52
C TYR A 104 8.36 44.17 -9.46
N ILE A 105 9.28 44.81 -10.18
CA ILE A 105 10.72 44.51 -10.11
C ILE A 105 11.26 44.79 -8.71
N ALA A 106 10.93 45.94 -8.12
CA ALA A 106 11.33 46.30 -6.76
C ALA A 106 10.78 45.30 -5.72
N LEU A 107 9.53 44.85 -5.88
CA LEU A 107 8.94 43.84 -4.99
C LEU A 107 9.60 42.47 -5.17
N CYS A 108 9.84 42.05 -6.42
CA CYS A 108 10.56 40.81 -6.73
C CYS A 108 11.95 40.79 -6.08
N LYS A 109 12.71 41.87 -6.24
CA LYS A 109 14.03 42.04 -5.62
C LYS A 109 13.95 41.97 -4.09
N THR A 110 12.92 42.57 -3.49
CA THR A 110 12.67 42.51 -2.04
C THR A 110 12.41 41.08 -1.56
N TYR A 111 11.73 40.25 -2.34
CA TYR A 111 11.57 38.82 -2.06
C TYR A 111 12.87 38.04 -2.20
N VAL A 112 13.66 38.32 -3.24
CA VAL A 112 14.97 37.70 -3.46
C VAL A 112 15.92 37.98 -2.30
N GLU A 113 15.99 39.21 -1.81
CA GLU A 113 16.83 39.61 -0.67
C GLU A 113 16.44 38.89 0.65
N GLN A 114 15.26 38.27 0.70
CA GLN A 114 14.74 37.50 1.84
C GLN A 114 14.72 35.98 1.60
N ASP A 115 15.35 35.47 0.54
CA ASP A 115 15.33 34.05 0.19
C ASP A 115 13.89 33.53 -0.12
N LYS A 116 12.95 34.43 -0.47
CA LYS A 116 11.53 34.13 -0.76
C LYS A 116 11.28 33.93 -2.26
N LEU A 117 12.04 33.03 -2.89
CA LEU A 117 12.00 32.85 -4.35
C LEU A 117 10.66 32.31 -4.87
N LEU A 118 9.93 31.52 -4.07
CA LEU A 118 8.59 31.04 -4.43
C LEU A 118 7.56 32.19 -4.48
N ASP A 119 7.61 33.10 -3.50
CA ASP A 119 6.72 34.27 -3.47
C ASP A 119 7.01 35.20 -4.65
N ALA A 120 8.30 35.39 -4.98
CA ALA A 120 8.73 36.16 -6.16
C ALA A 120 8.16 35.59 -7.47
N VAL A 121 8.35 34.29 -7.73
CA VAL A 121 7.85 33.64 -8.96
C VAL A 121 6.32 33.67 -9.00
N THR A 122 5.65 33.34 -7.89
CA THR A 122 4.19 33.34 -7.80
C THR A 122 3.61 34.72 -8.08
N MET A 123 4.25 35.77 -7.56
CA MET A 123 3.83 37.15 -7.79
C MET A 123 3.98 37.53 -9.27
N LEU A 124 5.13 37.24 -9.90
CA LEU A 124 5.37 37.56 -11.32
C LEU A 124 4.42 36.79 -12.26
N ASP A 125 4.12 35.53 -11.95
CA ASP A 125 3.23 34.71 -12.78
C ASP A 125 1.76 35.19 -12.73
N ASN A 126 1.34 35.80 -11.62
CA ASN A 126 -0.03 36.24 -11.35
C ASN A 126 -0.30 37.74 -11.64
N ILE A 127 0.62 38.42 -12.35
CA ILE A 127 0.38 39.80 -12.80
C ILE A 127 -0.85 39.84 -13.71
N SER A 128 -1.84 40.63 -13.31
CA SER A 128 -3.15 40.68 -13.97
C SER A 128 -3.17 41.59 -15.20
N ASP A 129 -2.35 42.65 -15.21
CA ASP A 129 -2.25 43.56 -16.34
C ASP A 129 -1.37 42.96 -17.46
N PRO A 130 -1.90 42.77 -18.68
CA PRO A 130 -1.16 42.12 -19.76
C PRO A 130 -0.01 42.97 -20.33
N VAL A 131 -0.08 44.30 -20.24
CA VAL A 131 0.97 45.19 -20.73
C VAL A 131 2.17 45.12 -19.79
N ILE A 132 1.91 45.25 -18.49
CA ILE A 132 2.95 45.17 -17.46
C ILE A 132 3.59 43.78 -17.46
N LYS A 133 2.76 42.73 -17.57
CA LYS A 133 3.25 41.34 -17.66
C LYS A 133 4.19 41.15 -18.85
N ALA A 134 3.82 41.67 -20.03
CA ALA A 134 4.67 41.57 -21.23
C ALA A 134 6.01 42.32 -21.06
N GLU A 135 6.00 43.48 -20.42
CA GLU A 135 7.22 44.26 -20.14
C GLU A 135 8.17 43.54 -19.19
N ILE A 136 7.64 42.96 -18.10
CA ILE A 136 8.42 42.19 -17.14
C ILE A 136 8.96 40.91 -17.77
N GLU A 137 8.15 40.16 -18.52
CA GLU A 137 8.59 38.94 -19.20
C GLU A 137 9.70 39.21 -20.23
N ALA A 138 9.76 40.41 -20.83
CA ALA A 138 10.86 40.80 -21.71
C ALA A 138 12.20 41.03 -20.97
N ARG A 139 12.16 41.33 -19.67
CA ARG A 139 13.33 41.56 -18.81
C ARG A 139 13.67 40.36 -17.92
N ARG A 140 12.69 39.48 -17.68
CA ARG A 140 12.81 38.28 -16.86
C ARG A 140 13.80 37.31 -17.51
N PRO A 141 14.72 36.70 -16.74
CA PRO A 141 15.60 35.68 -17.28
C PRO A 141 14.78 34.50 -17.79
N GLY A 142 15.24 33.91 -18.90
CA GLY A 142 14.59 32.76 -19.50
C GLY A 142 14.59 31.53 -18.58
N VAL A 143 13.73 30.56 -18.90
CA VAL A 143 13.65 29.30 -18.15
C VAL A 143 14.99 28.56 -18.27
N PRO A 144 15.59 28.08 -17.16
CA PRO A 144 16.78 27.24 -17.22
C PRO A 144 16.57 25.99 -18.08
N VAL A 145 17.66 25.50 -18.67
CA VAL A 145 17.66 24.32 -19.53
C VAL A 145 18.66 23.30 -18.99
N ALA A 146 18.29 22.03 -19.01
CA ALA A 146 19.13 20.92 -18.58
C ALA A 146 19.72 20.16 -19.77
N THR A 147 21.00 19.79 -19.66
CA THR A 147 21.72 18.94 -20.60
C THR A 147 22.39 17.78 -19.85
N PRO A 148 22.15 16.51 -20.22
CA PRO A 148 21.27 16.04 -21.30
C PRO A 148 19.77 16.18 -20.93
N ALA A 149 18.87 16.00 -21.89
CA ALA A 149 17.44 16.26 -21.70
C ALA A 149 16.80 15.33 -20.64
N PRO A 150 15.74 15.77 -19.92
CA PRO A 150 15.00 14.92 -18.98
C PRO A 150 14.50 13.63 -19.64
N GLY A 151 14.55 12.52 -18.90
CA GLY A 151 14.12 11.22 -19.43
C GLY A 151 14.75 10.02 -18.74
N TYR A 152 14.65 8.86 -19.39
CA TYR A 152 15.21 7.61 -18.93
C TYR A 152 16.65 7.42 -19.41
N TYR A 153 17.53 7.03 -18.50
CA TYR A 153 18.94 6.75 -18.77
C TYR A 153 19.37 5.41 -18.20
N SER A 154 20.10 4.64 -19.01
CA SER A 154 20.65 3.32 -18.64
C SER A 154 22.04 3.37 -18.02
N GLN A 155 22.52 4.56 -17.66
CA GLN A 155 23.83 4.79 -17.06
C GLN A 155 23.77 6.02 -16.16
N TYR A 156 24.67 6.09 -15.18
CA TYR A 156 24.83 7.32 -14.40
C TYR A 156 25.24 8.46 -15.31
N ILE A 157 24.49 9.56 -15.23
CA ILE A 157 24.77 10.80 -15.95
C ILE A 157 24.95 11.94 -14.94
N SER A 158 25.71 12.95 -15.35
CA SER A 158 25.71 14.25 -14.70
C SER A 158 24.91 15.21 -15.55
N VAL A 159 24.03 15.97 -14.92
CA VAL A 159 23.17 16.96 -15.56
C VAL A 159 23.78 18.34 -15.35
N SER A 160 24.10 19.00 -16.46
CA SER A 160 24.48 20.41 -16.49
C SER A 160 23.22 21.26 -16.65
N ILE A 161 23.06 22.28 -15.80
CA ILE A 161 21.97 23.24 -15.92
C ILE A 161 22.55 24.58 -16.37
N GLU A 162 21.97 25.14 -17.42
CA GLU A 162 22.36 26.43 -17.97
C GLU A 162 21.16 27.38 -17.90
N SER A 163 21.41 28.65 -17.60
CA SER A 163 20.41 29.70 -17.77
C SER A 163 20.89 30.67 -18.86
N PRO A 164 19.97 31.19 -19.70
CA PRO A 164 20.31 32.24 -20.68
C PRO A 164 20.93 33.49 -20.04
N SER A 165 20.54 33.82 -18.79
CA SER A 165 21.05 34.98 -18.06
C SER A 165 20.78 34.86 -16.55
N GLY A 166 21.59 35.56 -15.76
CA GLY A 166 21.45 35.60 -14.30
C GLY A 166 22.15 34.46 -13.55
N THR A 167 22.07 34.52 -12.22
CA THR A 167 22.65 33.55 -11.29
C THR A 167 21.70 32.37 -11.10
N LEU A 168 22.21 31.15 -11.24
CA LEU A 168 21.39 29.93 -11.22
C LEU A 168 21.28 29.32 -9.81
N TYR A 169 20.06 28.93 -9.44
CA TYR A 169 19.75 28.18 -8.22
C TYR A 169 19.16 26.83 -8.60
N VAL A 170 19.70 25.76 -8.04
CA VAL A 170 19.33 24.38 -8.35
C VAL A 170 19.20 23.57 -7.06
N SER A 171 18.09 22.86 -6.94
CA SER A 171 17.86 21.88 -5.88
C SER A 171 17.66 20.48 -6.48
N SER A 172 18.34 19.49 -5.93
CA SER A 172 18.30 18.09 -6.38
C SER A 172 17.66 17.13 -5.37
N ASP A 173 17.14 17.64 -4.25
CA ASP A 173 16.46 16.85 -3.21
C ASP A 173 14.93 16.90 -3.33
N GLY A 174 14.42 17.55 -4.38
CA GLY A 174 13.00 17.73 -4.63
C GLY A 174 12.38 18.95 -3.95
N SER A 175 13.16 19.73 -3.20
CA SER A 175 12.69 20.98 -2.58
C SER A 175 12.73 22.17 -3.55
N TYR A 176 11.91 23.19 -3.27
CA TYR A 176 11.95 24.42 -4.03
C TYR A 176 13.26 25.18 -3.74
N PRO A 177 14.06 25.56 -4.76
CA PRO A 177 15.32 26.26 -4.56
C PRO A 177 15.02 27.64 -3.96
N SER A 178 15.55 27.90 -2.76
CA SER A 178 15.27 29.13 -2.04
C SER A 178 16.46 29.63 -1.22
N LYS A 179 17.53 28.85 -1.04
CA LYS A 179 18.64 29.18 -0.14
C LYS A 179 19.90 29.50 -0.92
N LYS A 180 20.81 30.22 -0.27
CA LYS A 180 22.18 30.45 -0.76
C LYS A 180 22.96 29.15 -1.02
N GLU A 181 22.60 28.05 -0.35
CA GLU A 181 23.21 26.72 -0.56
C GLU A 181 22.80 26.07 -1.89
N ASP A 182 21.68 26.52 -2.48
CA ASP A 182 21.18 26.04 -3.77
C ASP A 182 21.91 26.72 -4.95
N LEU A 183 22.90 27.58 -4.68
CA LEU A 183 23.72 28.23 -5.71
C LEU A 183 24.46 27.17 -6.54
N TYR A 184 24.16 27.16 -7.84
CA TYR A 184 24.73 26.19 -8.74
C TYR A 184 26.20 26.48 -9.04
N SER A 185 27.05 25.46 -8.90
CA SER A 185 28.50 25.58 -9.13
C SER A 185 29.06 24.54 -10.10
N THR A 186 28.51 23.31 -10.11
CA THR A 186 28.95 22.20 -10.96
C THR A 186 27.79 21.23 -11.24
N GLY A 187 27.95 20.33 -12.22
CA GLY A 187 26.94 19.34 -12.64
C GLY A 187 26.28 18.55 -11.50
N VAL A 188 24.98 18.25 -11.63
CA VAL A 188 24.23 17.43 -10.68
C VAL A 188 24.40 15.96 -11.04
N SER A 189 25.02 15.16 -10.18
CA SER A 189 25.15 13.71 -10.39
C SER A 189 23.86 13.00 -9.99
N LEU A 190 23.27 12.24 -10.93
CA LEU A 190 22.03 11.50 -10.67
C LEU A 190 22.30 10.18 -9.94
N LYS A 191 21.36 9.79 -9.07
CA LYS A 191 21.36 8.49 -8.38
C LYS A 191 20.48 7.49 -9.14
N ALA A 192 20.62 6.20 -8.85
CA ALA A 192 19.70 5.19 -9.37
C ALA A 192 18.26 5.46 -8.87
N GLY A 193 17.27 5.23 -9.73
CA GLY A 193 15.87 5.52 -9.47
C GLY A 193 15.42 6.88 -10.02
N GLU A 194 14.38 7.44 -9.42
CA GLU A 194 13.80 8.73 -9.80
C GLU A 194 14.60 9.88 -9.19
N ASN A 195 14.87 10.90 -10.01
CA ASN A 195 15.55 12.11 -9.60
C ASN A 195 14.74 13.31 -10.11
N LEU A 196 14.47 14.26 -9.22
CA LEU A 196 13.80 15.52 -9.56
C LEU A 196 14.77 16.67 -9.28
N ILE A 197 15.01 17.49 -10.31
CA ILE A 197 15.84 18.68 -10.22
C ILE A 197 14.96 19.91 -10.44
N TYR A 198 14.97 20.82 -9.48
CA TYR A 198 14.29 22.10 -9.54
C TYR A 198 15.33 23.18 -9.84
N ALA A 199 15.09 24.03 -10.84
CA ALA A 199 16.02 25.08 -11.21
C ALA A 199 15.32 26.40 -11.56
N LEU A 200 15.92 27.50 -11.15
CA LEU A 200 15.54 28.85 -11.55
C LEU A 200 16.79 29.75 -11.65
N SER A 201 16.66 30.94 -12.22
CA SER A 201 17.74 31.93 -12.25
C SER A 201 17.26 33.31 -11.82
N ILE A 202 18.17 34.09 -11.25
CA ILE A 202 17.95 35.46 -10.81
C ILE A 202 18.82 36.39 -11.65
N SER A 203 18.20 37.31 -12.37
CA SER A 203 18.90 38.33 -13.16
C SER A 203 19.60 39.37 -12.28
N ASP A 204 20.49 40.16 -12.87
CA ASP A 204 21.16 41.28 -12.19
C ASP A 204 20.17 42.35 -11.68
N GLU A 205 18.98 42.43 -12.27
CA GLU A 205 17.89 43.33 -11.85
C GLU A 205 17.09 42.79 -10.65
N GLY A 206 17.31 41.54 -10.25
CA GLY A 206 16.57 40.87 -9.17
C GLY A 206 15.27 40.19 -9.61
N LEU A 207 15.03 40.07 -10.93
CA LEU A 207 13.92 39.27 -11.47
C LEU A 207 14.26 37.78 -11.47
N VAL A 208 13.31 36.95 -11.06
CA VAL A 208 13.44 35.49 -10.98
C VAL A 208 12.78 34.84 -12.19
N SER A 209 13.43 33.88 -12.85
CA SER A 209 12.85 33.11 -13.97
C SER A 209 11.66 32.26 -13.53
N PRO A 210 10.85 31.72 -14.47
CA PRO A 210 9.95 30.62 -14.13
C PRO A 210 10.73 29.41 -13.60
N LEU A 211 10.07 28.59 -12.78
CA LEU A 211 10.63 27.36 -12.26
C LEU A 211 10.71 26.29 -13.36
N ALA A 212 11.90 25.74 -13.57
CA ALA A 212 12.09 24.54 -14.37
C ALA A 212 12.13 23.30 -13.45
N VAL A 213 11.38 22.26 -13.81
CA VAL A 213 11.41 20.96 -13.12
C VAL A 213 11.84 19.90 -14.12
N PHE A 214 12.94 19.22 -13.82
CA PHE A 214 13.53 18.19 -14.67
C PHE A 214 13.43 16.82 -13.98
N GLY A 215 12.63 15.94 -14.56
CA GLY A 215 12.48 14.55 -14.11
C GLY A 215 13.41 13.61 -14.86
N TYR A 216 14.23 12.87 -14.12
CA TYR A 216 15.11 11.83 -14.66
C TYR A 216 14.83 10.49 -13.99
N THR A 217 14.93 9.43 -14.77
CA THR A 217 14.91 8.06 -14.26
C THR A 217 16.21 7.38 -14.69
N VAL A 218 17.07 7.07 -13.72
CA VAL A 218 18.27 6.28 -13.97
C VAL A 218 17.96 4.85 -13.56
N GLY A 219 17.78 3.96 -14.53
CA GLY A 219 17.47 2.56 -14.29
C GLY A 219 18.18 1.68 -15.31
N GLY A 220 18.31 0.38 -15.06
CA GLY A 220 19.00 -0.48 -16.02
C GLY A 220 20.52 -0.23 -16.10
N VAL A 221 21.12 0.31 -15.04
CA VAL A 221 22.58 0.47 -14.97
C VAL A 221 23.20 -0.90 -14.74
N ILE A 222 24.14 -1.26 -15.62
CA ILE A 222 24.88 -2.53 -15.54
C ILE A 222 26.12 -2.31 -14.67
N GLU A 223 26.07 -2.83 -13.45
CA GLU A 223 27.16 -2.74 -12.47
C GLU A 223 27.44 -4.10 -11.85
N GLU A 224 28.66 -4.28 -11.36
CA GLU A 224 29.07 -5.51 -10.68
C GLU A 224 28.35 -5.61 -9.33
N VAL A 225 27.70 -6.75 -9.10
CA VAL A 225 26.95 -7.04 -7.89
C VAL A 225 27.88 -7.66 -6.86
N THR A 226 27.89 -7.08 -5.66
CA THR A 226 28.48 -7.69 -4.47
C THR A 226 27.36 -7.95 -3.49
N PHE A 227 27.10 -9.23 -3.24
CA PHE A 227 26.14 -9.70 -2.24
C PHE A 227 26.74 -9.52 -0.83
N ALA A 228 25.93 -8.98 0.08
CA ALA A 228 26.27 -8.90 1.49
C ALA A 228 26.19 -10.28 2.18
N ASP A 229 25.24 -11.12 1.76
CA ASP A 229 25.05 -12.47 2.29
C ASP A 229 25.75 -13.50 1.39
N SER A 230 26.70 -14.26 1.95
CA SER A 230 27.44 -15.27 1.19
C SER A 230 26.59 -16.46 0.75
N ALA A 231 25.53 -16.80 1.50
CA ALA A 231 24.60 -17.85 1.11
C ALA A 231 23.70 -17.37 -0.05
N MET A 232 23.33 -16.08 -0.06
CA MET A 232 22.65 -15.47 -1.22
C MET A 232 23.54 -15.51 -2.47
N ASP A 233 24.82 -15.13 -2.36
CA ASP A 233 25.77 -15.20 -3.50
C ASP A 233 25.86 -16.63 -4.05
N ALA A 234 26.10 -17.61 -3.16
CA ALA A 234 26.21 -19.01 -3.55
C ALA A 234 24.92 -19.52 -4.23
N TYR A 235 23.75 -19.19 -3.67
CA TYR A 235 22.46 -19.57 -4.23
C TYR A 235 22.23 -18.96 -5.62
N VAL A 236 22.53 -17.67 -5.78
CA VAL A 236 22.35 -16.97 -7.06
C VAL A 236 23.31 -17.50 -8.11
N ARG A 237 24.56 -17.80 -7.75
CA ARG A 237 25.53 -18.42 -8.67
C ARG A 237 25.05 -19.78 -9.15
N GLU A 238 24.52 -20.61 -8.25
CA GLU A 238 23.94 -21.90 -8.62
C GLU A 238 22.73 -21.72 -9.56
N LEU A 239 21.83 -20.81 -9.21
CA LEU A 239 20.63 -20.49 -10.00
C LEU A 239 20.99 -20.06 -11.43
N LEU A 240 22.01 -19.23 -11.57
CA LEU A 240 22.50 -18.71 -12.86
C LEU A 240 23.52 -19.63 -13.55
N LYS A 241 23.92 -20.74 -12.90
CA LYS A 241 24.94 -21.68 -13.37
C LYS A 241 26.30 -21.02 -13.66
N LEU A 242 26.75 -20.19 -12.72
CA LEU A 242 28.00 -19.44 -12.82
C LEU A 242 29.10 -20.07 -11.97
N ASP A 243 30.32 -20.05 -12.48
CA ASP A 243 31.53 -20.43 -11.72
C ASP A 243 31.86 -19.37 -10.65
N SER A 244 32.69 -19.74 -9.66
CA SER A 244 33.08 -18.87 -8.53
C SER A 244 33.72 -17.55 -8.96
N ASP A 245 34.46 -17.56 -10.07
CA ASP A 245 35.26 -16.43 -10.52
C ASP A 245 34.50 -15.53 -11.51
N THR A 246 33.27 -15.93 -11.88
CA THR A 246 32.44 -15.15 -12.80
C THR A 246 31.84 -13.95 -12.08
N ARG A 247 32.00 -12.76 -12.65
CA ARG A 247 31.38 -11.54 -12.12
C ARG A 247 29.88 -11.57 -12.42
N ILE A 248 29.07 -11.27 -11.41
CA ILE A 248 27.62 -11.11 -11.57
C ILE A 248 27.37 -9.64 -11.83
N MET A 249 26.67 -9.34 -12.92
CA MET A 249 26.24 -7.98 -13.24
C MET A 249 24.76 -7.84 -12.88
N THR A 250 24.31 -6.62 -12.57
CA THR A 250 22.89 -6.34 -12.28
C THR A 250 21.94 -6.82 -13.39
N SER A 251 22.38 -6.74 -14.66
CA SER A 251 21.63 -7.24 -15.81
C SER A 251 21.34 -8.74 -15.76
N ASP A 252 22.22 -9.54 -15.15
CA ASP A 252 22.04 -10.98 -15.05
C ASP A 252 20.85 -11.31 -14.12
N LEU A 253 20.63 -10.46 -13.11
CA LEU A 253 19.60 -10.62 -12.09
C LEU A 253 18.22 -10.11 -12.53
N TRP A 254 18.13 -9.26 -13.57
CA TRP A 254 16.84 -8.76 -14.06
C TRP A 254 15.95 -9.85 -14.63
N THR A 255 16.54 -10.97 -15.06
CA THR A 255 15.80 -12.12 -15.59
C THR A 255 15.22 -13.02 -14.49
N VAL A 256 15.67 -12.84 -13.24
CA VAL A 256 15.25 -13.65 -12.10
C VAL A 256 13.94 -13.09 -11.54
N ASN A 257 12.85 -13.84 -11.74
CA ASN A 257 11.51 -13.47 -11.31
C ASN A 257 11.00 -14.28 -10.10
N ALA A 258 11.71 -15.34 -9.72
CA ALA A 258 11.37 -16.19 -8.59
C ALA A 258 12.61 -16.58 -7.80
N LEU A 259 12.53 -16.46 -6.47
CA LEU A 259 13.58 -16.89 -5.55
C LEU A 259 12.97 -17.79 -4.47
N ALA A 260 13.62 -18.91 -4.19
CA ALA A 260 13.33 -19.77 -3.06
C ALA A 260 14.58 -19.83 -2.18
N LEU A 261 14.65 -18.91 -1.22
CA LEU A 261 15.86 -18.68 -0.44
C LEU A 261 16.11 -19.87 0.49
N PRO A 262 17.35 -20.40 0.52
CA PRO A 262 17.75 -21.42 1.47
C PRO A 262 17.82 -20.81 2.89
N SER A 263 17.69 -21.65 3.91
CA SER A 263 17.65 -21.25 5.34
C SER A 263 18.92 -20.54 5.82
N GLU A 264 20.02 -20.73 5.10
CA GLU A 264 21.34 -20.17 5.34
C GLU A 264 21.40 -18.67 5.01
N VAL A 265 20.46 -18.15 4.21
CA VAL A 265 20.34 -16.71 3.93
C VAL A 265 19.73 -16.03 5.16
N ILE A 266 20.47 -15.09 5.73
CA ILE A 266 20.08 -14.37 6.95
C ILE A 266 20.00 -12.86 6.76
N ASP A 267 20.67 -12.31 5.73
CA ASP A 267 20.55 -10.91 5.33
C ASP A 267 19.82 -10.78 3.99
N TYR A 268 18.67 -10.10 4.01
CA TYR A 268 17.81 -9.88 2.84
C TYR A 268 18.07 -8.56 2.13
N SER A 269 19.03 -7.75 2.55
CA SER A 269 19.34 -6.45 1.93
C SER A 269 19.73 -6.57 0.45
N ASP A 270 20.23 -7.73 0.04
CA ASP A 270 20.55 -8.08 -1.34
C ASP A 270 19.32 -8.25 -2.25
N LEU A 271 18.11 -8.39 -1.69
CA LEU A 271 16.88 -8.45 -2.48
C LEU A 271 16.66 -7.21 -3.34
N LYS A 272 17.30 -6.07 -3.02
CA LYS A 272 17.30 -4.84 -3.84
C LYS A 272 17.79 -5.07 -5.28
N TYR A 273 18.59 -6.12 -5.52
CA TYR A 273 19.12 -6.43 -6.85
C TYR A 273 18.12 -7.18 -7.75
N PHE A 274 16.93 -7.53 -7.24
CA PHE A 274 15.90 -8.29 -7.96
C PHE A 274 14.63 -7.44 -8.19
N PRO A 275 14.70 -6.35 -8.97
CA PRO A 275 13.59 -5.39 -9.10
C PRO A 275 12.35 -5.96 -9.82
N TYR A 276 12.48 -7.09 -10.51
CA TYR A 276 11.40 -7.77 -11.25
C TYR A 276 10.91 -9.05 -10.56
N LEU A 277 11.26 -9.24 -9.28
CA LEU A 277 10.85 -10.42 -8.53
C LEU A 277 9.33 -10.45 -8.35
N THR A 278 8.69 -11.52 -8.81
CA THR A 278 7.25 -11.76 -8.70
C THR A 278 6.90 -12.82 -7.65
N SER A 279 7.84 -13.73 -7.35
CA SER A 279 7.65 -14.79 -6.36
C SER A 279 8.85 -14.90 -5.41
N LEU A 280 8.59 -14.91 -4.11
CA LEU A 280 9.62 -15.05 -3.08
C LEU A 280 9.20 -16.08 -2.04
N THR A 281 10.06 -17.05 -1.79
CA THR A 281 9.91 -18.04 -0.72
C THR A 281 11.05 -17.92 0.28
N ILE A 282 10.71 -17.81 1.57
CA ILE A 282 11.61 -17.74 2.71
C ILE A 282 11.19 -18.84 3.70
N LYS A 283 12.12 -19.69 4.14
CA LYS A 283 11.82 -20.80 5.06
C LYS A 283 12.80 -20.84 6.21
N ASP A 284 12.29 -21.18 7.39
CA ASP A 284 13.06 -21.60 8.57
C ASP A 284 14.23 -20.66 8.92
N SER A 285 14.05 -19.36 8.67
CA SER A 285 15.09 -18.36 8.85
C SER A 285 14.85 -17.56 10.12
N SER A 286 15.93 -17.22 10.83
CA SER A 286 15.93 -16.20 11.87
C SER A 286 15.87 -14.83 11.21
N VAL A 287 14.71 -14.41 10.72
CA VAL A 287 14.57 -13.18 9.94
C VAL A 287 15.03 -11.97 10.73
N ALA A 288 16.06 -11.29 10.22
CA ALA A 288 16.60 -10.09 10.84
C ALA A 288 15.82 -8.81 10.49
N ASN A 289 15.18 -8.73 9.31
CA ASN A 289 14.39 -7.56 8.89
C ASN A 289 13.65 -7.81 7.55
N LEU A 290 12.35 -7.50 7.44
CA LEU A 290 11.58 -7.57 6.17
C LEU A 290 11.26 -6.21 5.54
N GLN A 291 11.83 -5.10 6.04
CA GLN A 291 11.60 -3.77 5.46
C GLN A 291 11.99 -3.69 3.98
N ILE A 292 12.98 -4.48 3.55
CA ILE A 292 13.43 -4.55 2.14
C ILE A 292 12.32 -4.99 1.20
N LEU A 293 11.33 -5.77 1.67
CA LEU A 293 10.21 -6.21 0.83
C LEU A 293 9.44 -5.03 0.24
N SER A 294 9.38 -3.88 0.91
CA SER A 294 8.74 -2.66 0.40
C SER A 294 9.29 -2.19 -0.96
N THR A 295 10.53 -2.57 -1.30
CA THR A 295 11.16 -2.24 -2.59
C THR A 295 10.75 -3.20 -3.72
N LEU A 296 10.22 -4.39 -3.38
CA LEU A 296 9.84 -5.44 -4.33
C LEU A 296 8.42 -5.20 -4.85
N THR A 297 8.24 -4.09 -5.56
CA THR A 297 6.93 -3.61 -6.01
C THR A 297 6.22 -4.53 -7.01
N LYS A 298 6.92 -5.51 -7.60
CA LYS A 298 6.37 -6.51 -8.52
C LYS A 298 5.99 -7.83 -7.85
N LEU A 299 6.19 -7.95 -6.55
CA LEU A 299 5.95 -9.20 -5.82
C LEU A 299 4.45 -9.50 -5.78
N SER A 300 4.05 -10.58 -6.44
CA SER A 300 2.66 -11.06 -6.48
C SER A 300 2.43 -12.26 -5.56
N GLU A 301 3.49 -13.01 -5.27
CA GLU A 301 3.46 -14.20 -4.42
C GLU A 301 4.56 -14.14 -3.36
N LEU A 302 4.17 -14.27 -2.08
CA LEU A 302 5.09 -14.31 -0.96
C LEU A 302 4.79 -15.51 -0.08
N THR A 303 5.80 -16.35 0.13
CA THR A 303 5.74 -17.48 1.06
C THR A 303 6.80 -17.29 2.13
N ILE A 304 6.37 -17.24 3.39
CA ILE A 304 7.23 -17.24 4.56
C ILE A 304 6.74 -18.37 5.46
N THR A 305 7.61 -19.32 5.79
CA THR A 305 7.24 -20.44 6.68
C THR A 305 8.27 -20.70 7.75
N GLY A 306 7.84 -21.10 8.95
CA GLY A 306 8.76 -21.49 10.03
C GLY A 306 9.60 -20.33 10.59
N THR A 307 9.13 -19.10 10.39
CA THR A 307 9.87 -17.87 10.70
C THR A 307 8.99 -16.95 11.53
N ASN A 308 9.52 -16.34 12.59
CA ASN A 308 8.79 -15.36 13.38
C ASN A 308 8.56 -14.04 12.59
N VAL A 309 7.31 -13.70 12.29
CA VAL A 309 6.95 -12.48 11.57
C VAL A 309 6.38 -11.44 12.53
N SER A 310 7.02 -10.27 12.61
CA SER A 310 6.59 -9.16 13.48
C SER A 310 5.41 -8.38 12.90
N ALA A 311 4.73 -7.59 13.74
CA ALA A 311 3.64 -6.72 13.30
C ALA A 311 4.08 -5.68 12.25
N ASP A 312 5.29 -5.14 12.38
CA ASP A 312 5.86 -4.19 11.40
C ASP A 312 6.12 -4.86 10.06
N ALA A 313 6.59 -6.12 10.08
CA ALA A 313 6.74 -6.90 8.86
C ALA A 313 5.40 -7.16 8.17
N LEU A 314 4.34 -7.47 8.93
CA LEU A 314 2.98 -7.58 8.37
C LEU A 314 2.51 -6.28 7.71
N ALA A 315 2.82 -5.12 8.29
CA ALA A 315 2.48 -3.83 7.70
C ALA A 315 3.19 -3.60 6.37
N VAL A 316 4.47 -3.99 6.27
CA VAL A 316 5.23 -3.94 5.00
C VAL A 316 4.59 -4.86 3.95
N ILE A 317 4.28 -6.10 4.34
CA ILE A 317 3.64 -7.08 3.45
C ILE A 317 2.29 -6.57 2.95
N ALA A 318 1.48 -5.96 3.83
CA ALA A 318 0.18 -5.40 3.47
C ALA A 318 0.28 -4.19 2.51
N GLY A 319 1.42 -3.52 2.47
CA GLY A 319 1.69 -2.40 1.57
C GLY A 319 2.17 -2.81 0.18
N LEU A 320 2.40 -4.10 -0.08
CA LEU A 320 2.86 -4.58 -1.38
C LEU A 320 1.76 -4.41 -2.44
N PRO A 321 2.00 -3.63 -3.52
CA PRO A 321 0.93 -3.17 -4.39
C PRO A 321 0.33 -4.27 -5.27
N ASP A 322 1.11 -5.30 -5.62
CA ASP A 322 0.71 -6.36 -6.57
C ASP A 322 0.52 -7.73 -5.88
N LEU A 323 0.60 -7.79 -4.54
CA LEU A 323 0.51 -9.03 -3.79
C LEU A 323 -0.90 -9.62 -3.84
N THR A 324 -1.00 -10.86 -4.35
CA THR A 324 -2.28 -11.60 -4.48
C THR A 324 -2.27 -12.93 -3.75
N ARG A 325 -1.10 -13.52 -3.53
CA ARG A 325 -0.95 -14.80 -2.82
C ARG A 325 0.03 -14.66 -1.68
N LEU A 326 -0.42 -14.96 -0.47
CA LEU A 326 0.39 -14.86 0.74
C LEU A 326 0.29 -16.15 1.57
N THR A 327 1.45 -16.68 1.94
CA THR A 327 1.57 -17.81 2.89
C THR A 327 2.45 -17.37 4.05
N LEU A 328 1.92 -17.44 5.28
CA LEU A 328 2.59 -17.15 6.54
C LEU A 328 2.40 -18.32 7.53
N SER A 329 2.64 -19.55 7.07
CA SER A 329 2.41 -20.77 7.87
C SER A 329 3.50 -20.98 8.91
N GLY A 330 3.15 -21.28 10.16
CA GLY A 330 4.17 -21.55 11.17
C GLY A 330 4.95 -20.31 11.60
N CYS A 331 4.35 -19.12 11.47
CA CYS A 331 5.03 -17.84 11.68
C CYS A 331 4.91 -17.24 13.09
N ASN A 332 4.40 -18.03 14.05
CA ASN A 332 4.15 -17.62 15.43
C ASN A 332 3.26 -16.37 15.56
N LEU A 333 2.34 -16.19 14.63
CA LEU A 333 1.41 -15.05 14.62
C LEU A 333 0.32 -15.24 15.69
N SER A 334 0.12 -14.24 16.54
CA SER A 334 -1.02 -14.19 17.47
C SER A 334 -2.08 -13.16 17.05
N GLY A 335 -1.71 -12.21 16.18
CA GLY A 335 -2.57 -11.17 15.63
C GLY A 335 -2.16 -10.82 14.20
N ILE A 336 -3.13 -10.36 13.42
CA ILE A 336 -3.02 -10.07 11.98
C ILE A 336 -3.58 -8.68 11.61
N GLN A 337 -3.69 -7.77 12.57
CA GLN A 337 -4.32 -6.46 12.43
C GLN A 337 -3.65 -5.61 11.34
N ASN A 338 -2.33 -5.72 11.26
CA ASN A 338 -1.50 -5.02 10.28
C ASN A 338 -1.65 -5.58 8.85
N LEU A 339 -2.33 -6.71 8.64
CA LEU A 339 -2.66 -7.23 7.30
C LEU A 339 -3.92 -6.61 6.68
N SER A 340 -4.71 -5.83 7.41
CA SER A 340 -5.98 -5.27 6.92
C SER A 340 -5.90 -4.48 5.60
N GLY A 341 -4.73 -3.94 5.25
CA GLY A 341 -4.50 -3.25 3.97
C GLY A 341 -4.38 -4.17 2.74
N ALA A 342 -4.15 -5.48 2.92
CA ALA A 342 -3.88 -6.45 1.86
C ALA A 342 -5.14 -6.92 1.10
N THR A 343 -5.96 -5.96 0.65
CA THR A 343 -7.31 -6.20 0.08
C THR A 343 -7.31 -6.86 -1.30
N LYS A 344 -6.15 -6.94 -1.98
CA LYS A 344 -5.97 -7.61 -3.27
C LYS A 344 -5.69 -9.10 -3.16
N LEU A 345 -5.51 -9.63 -1.94
CA LEU A 345 -5.25 -11.05 -1.75
C LEU A 345 -6.43 -11.90 -2.24
N THR A 346 -6.11 -12.92 -3.03
CA THR A 346 -7.04 -13.96 -3.49
C THR A 346 -6.75 -15.30 -2.80
N TYR A 347 -5.52 -15.51 -2.34
CA TYR A 347 -5.08 -16.67 -1.57
C TYR A 347 -4.36 -16.22 -0.30
N LEU A 348 -4.78 -16.74 0.84
CA LEU A 348 -4.14 -16.49 2.13
C LEU A 348 -4.03 -17.78 2.94
N ASP A 349 -2.81 -18.14 3.29
CA ASP A 349 -2.50 -19.22 4.24
C ASP A 349 -1.89 -18.65 5.51
N LEU A 350 -2.60 -18.83 6.62
CA LEU A 350 -2.22 -18.43 7.98
C LEU A 350 -2.19 -19.64 8.91
N SER A 351 -2.03 -20.85 8.38
CA SER A 351 -2.04 -22.08 9.16
C SER A 351 -0.86 -22.19 10.14
N GLU A 352 -1.00 -23.06 11.14
CA GLU A 352 0.07 -23.33 12.11
C GLU A 352 0.54 -22.08 12.89
N ASN A 353 -0.42 -21.23 13.29
CA ASN A 353 -0.17 -20.03 14.09
C ASN A 353 -0.96 -20.08 15.40
N ALA A 354 -0.97 -18.98 16.16
CA ALA A 354 -1.70 -18.84 17.42
C ALA A 354 -2.83 -17.80 17.32
N ILE A 355 -3.43 -17.65 16.14
CA ILE A 355 -4.42 -16.61 15.84
C ILE A 355 -5.75 -16.95 16.52
N LYS A 356 -6.32 -15.93 17.18
CA LYS A 356 -7.67 -15.99 17.78
C LYS A 356 -8.65 -15.01 17.15
N ASN A 357 -8.15 -13.84 16.75
CA ASN A 357 -8.96 -12.75 16.21
C ASN A 357 -8.66 -12.58 14.72
N ILE A 358 -9.69 -12.81 13.90
CA ILE A 358 -9.65 -12.74 12.44
C ILE A 358 -10.45 -11.55 11.88
N SER A 359 -10.87 -10.60 12.71
CA SER A 359 -11.58 -9.41 12.26
C SER A 359 -10.90 -8.61 11.14
N PRO A 360 -9.56 -8.57 11.02
CA PRO A 360 -8.91 -7.91 9.89
C PRO A 360 -9.26 -8.52 8.52
N LEU A 361 -9.64 -9.80 8.47
CA LEU A 361 -9.99 -10.50 7.23
C LEU A 361 -11.32 -10.05 6.64
N SER A 362 -12.21 -9.44 7.44
CA SER A 362 -13.53 -8.96 7.00
C SER A 362 -13.48 -7.98 5.82
N SER A 363 -12.35 -7.28 5.65
CA SER A 363 -12.09 -6.34 4.55
C SER A 363 -11.56 -7.01 3.27
N MET A 364 -11.08 -8.25 3.35
CA MET A 364 -10.42 -8.98 2.26
C MET A 364 -11.44 -9.74 1.39
N THR A 365 -12.42 -9.01 0.86
CA THR A 365 -13.56 -9.58 0.12
C THR A 365 -13.19 -10.25 -1.21
N SER A 366 -11.96 -10.07 -1.69
CA SER A 366 -11.39 -10.72 -2.88
C SER A 366 -10.86 -12.13 -2.62
N LEU A 367 -10.78 -12.58 -1.36
CA LEU A 367 -10.25 -13.90 -1.03
C LEU A 367 -11.13 -15.01 -1.60
N SER A 368 -10.49 -15.91 -2.33
CA SER A 368 -11.08 -17.12 -2.90
C SER A 368 -10.62 -18.38 -2.15
N ALA A 369 -9.41 -18.38 -1.60
CA ALA A 369 -8.90 -19.49 -0.79
C ALA A 369 -8.29 -18.99 0.52
N LEU A 370 -8.73 -19.57 1.63
CA LEU A 370 -8.29 -19.22 2.98
C LEU A 370 -7.98 -20.46 3.80
N ASN A 371 -6.74 -20.56 4.27
CA ASN A 371 -6.31 -21.58 5.22
C ASN A 371 -6.01 -20.95 6.58
N LEU A 372 -6.81 -21.32 7.58
CA LEU A 372 -6.71 -20.93 8.99
C LEU A 372 -6.54 -22.16 9.90
N SER A 373 -6.14 -23.30 9.33
CA SER A 373 -6.00 -24.55 10.09
C SER A 373 -4.92 -24.44 11.17
N LYS A 374 -5.03 -25.25 12.23
CA LYS A 374 -4.07 -25.31 13.34
C LYS A 374 -3.82 -23.93 13.95
N ASN A 375 -4.90 -23.25 14.35
CA ASN A 375 -4.91 -21.98 15.08
C ASN A 375 -5.69 -22.14 16.39
N ALA A 376 -6.06 -21.02 17.03
CA ALA A 376 -6.81 -21.00 18.27
C ALA A 376 -8.19 -20.32 18.10
N LEU A 377 -8.82 -20.47 16.93
CA LEU A 377 -10.10 -19.84 16.61
C LEU A 377 -11.25 -20.48 17.40
N THR A 378 -12.15 -19.62 17.90
CA THR A 378 -13.40 -20.02 18.58
C THR A 378 -14.65 -19.47 17.91
N SER A 379 -14.49 -18.59 16.92
CA SER A 379 -15.58 -17.95 16.17
C SER A 379 -15.16 -17.65 14.74
N LEU A 380 -16.13 -17.67 13.82
CA LEU A 380 -15.98 -17.34 12.40
C LEU A 380 -16.83 -16.13 11.97
N ALA A 381 -17.31 -15.32 12.93
CA ALA A 381 -18.21 -14.19 12.68
C ALA A 381 -17.71 -13.24 11.59
N ASP A 382 -16.41 -12.99 11.54
CA ASP A 382 -15.79 -12.06 10.61
C ASP A 382 -15.70 -12.58 9.16
N LEU A 383 -15.98 -13.87 8.92
CA LEU A 383 -15.98 -14.46 7.58
C LEU A 383 -17.35 -14.42 6.90
N GLY A 384 -18.43 -14.11 7.64
CA GLY A 384 -19.80 -14.34 7.18
C GLY A 384 -20.26 -13.54 5.96
N ALA A 385 -19.47 -12.59 5.45
CA ALA A 385 -19.76 -11.82 4.24
C ALA A 385 -18.85 -12.17 3.04
N MET A 386 -18.00 -13.20 3.15
CA MET A 386 -17.02 -13.56 2.13
C MET A 386 -17.62 -14.41 1.00
N ALA A 387 -18.52 -13.82 0.21
CA ALA A 387 -19.25 -14.52 -0.85
C ALA A 387 -18.35 -15.08 -1.99
N GLN A 388 -17.14 -14.55 -2.16
CA GLN A 388 -16.16 -15.03 -3.16
C GLN A 388 -15.30 -16.20 -2.65
N LEU A 389 -15.41 -16.54 -1.36
CA LEU A 389 -14.61 -17.60 -0.77
C LEU A 389 -15.07 -18.96 -1.29
N ASN A 390 -14.15 -19.68 -1.91
CA ASN A 390 -14.37 -20.95 -2.57
C ASN A 390 -13.81 -22.13 -1.77
N ILE A 391 -12.63 -21.93 -1.16
CA ILE A 391 -11.93 -22.94 -0.36
C ILE A 391 -11.69 -22.36 1.04
N LEU A 392 -12.15 -23.08 2.07
CA LEU A 392 -11.90 -22.73 3.46
C LEU A 392 -11.44 -23.94 4.26
N ASP A 393 -10.26 -23.81 4.89
CA ASP A 393 -9.80 -24.75 5.91
C ASP A 393 -9.70 -24.05 7.27
N VAL A 394 -10.50 -24.52 8.23
CA VAL A 394 -10.49 -24.08 9.64
C VAL A 394 -10.29 -25.28 10.57
N SER A 395 -9.70 -26.35 10.06
CA SER A 395 -9.44 -27.56 10.85
C SER A 395 -8.44 -27.33 11.99
N TYR A 396 -8.45 -28.19 13.00
CA TYR A 396 -7.56 -28.08 14.17
C TYR A 396 -7.68 -26.71 14.86
N ASN A 397 -8.91 -26.30 15.16
CA ASN A 397 -9.22 -25.09 15.93
C ASN A 397 -10.07 -25.49 17.16
N SER A 398 -10.78 -24.53 17.76
CA SER A 398 -11.67 -24.77 18.90
C SER A 398 -13.08 -24.24 18.63
N LEU A 399 -13.56 -24.44 17.39
CA LEU A 399 -14.88 -23.99 16.96
C LEU A 399 -15.98 -24.87 17.55
N SER A 400 -17.06 -24.24 18.01
CA SER A 400 -18.29 -24.91 18.45
C SER A 400 -19.46 -24.73 17.47
N SER A 401 -19.33 -23.83 16.49
CA SER A 401 -20.34 -23.58 15.47
C SER A 401 -19.71 -23.07 14.18
N ILE A 402 -20.34 -23.40 13.05
CA ILE A 402 -20.04 -22.85 11.72
C ILE A 402 -21.17 -21.97 11.18
N ALA A 403 -22.20 -21.66 11.98
CA ALA A 403 -23.34 -20.84 11.56
C ALA A 403 -22.96 -19.50 10.91
N PRO A 404 -21.88 -18.81 11.34
CA PRO A 404 -21.45 -17.60 10.65
C PRO A 404 -21.08 -17.77 9.18
N LEU A 405 -20.75 -18.98 8.72
CA LEU A 405 -20.39 -19.25 7.32
C LEU A 405 -21.60 -19.24 6.37
N ALA A 406 -22.83 -19.10 6.86
CA ALA A 406 -24.03 -19.15 6.02
C ALA A 406 -24.02 -18.15 4.84
N GLY A 407 -23.31 -17.03 4.96
CA GLY A 407 -23.15 -16.05 3.87
C GLY A 407 -22.04 -16.36 2.86
N CYS A 408 -21.18 -17.34 3.12
CA CYS A 408 -20.09 -17.79 2.24
C CYS A 408 -20.60 -18.70 1.11
N THR A 409 -21.64 -18.26 0.40
CA THR A 409 -22.40 -19.07 -0.57
C THR A 409 -21.60 -19.56 -1.80
N GLY A 410 -20.38 -19.07 -2.00
CA GLY A 410 -19.45 -19.52 -3.04
C GLY A 410 -18.57 -20.72 -2.65
N LEU A 411 -18.66 -21.21 -1.40
CA LEU A 411 -17.82 -22.30 -0.91
C LEU A 411 -18.09 -23.61 -1.65
N THR A 412 -17.04 -24.15 -2.28
CA THR A 412 -17.05 -25.48 -2.90
C THR A 412 -16.32 -26.51 -2.05
N GLU A 413 -15.33 -26.08 -1.26
CA GLU A 413 -14.57 -26.95 -0.35
C GLU A 413 -14.51 -26.37 1.06
N LEU A 414 -14.92 -27.16 2.05
CA LEU A 414 -14.90 -26.79 3.47
C LEU A 414 -14.29 -27.91 4.33
N ASN A 415 -13.23 -27.58 5.07
CA ASN A 415 -12.66 -28.44 6.09
C ASN A 415 -12.81 -27.83 7.48
N VAL A 416 -13.58 -28.51 8.33
CA VAL A 416 -13.87 -28.12 9.72
C VAL A 416 -13.48 -29.24 10.70
N SER A 417 -12.62 -30.16 10.27
CA SER A 417 -12.18 -31.29 11.09
C SER A 417 -11.41 -30.87 12.34
N ASN A 418 -11.36 -31.75 13.34
CA ASN A 418 -10.63 -31.50 14.60
C ASN A 418 -11.08 -30.19 15.27
N ASN A 419 -12.37 -30.06 15.52
CA ASN A 419 -12.99 -28.96 16.25
C ASN A 419 -13.90 -29.54 17.37
N SER A 420 -14.87 -28.77 17.86
CA SER A 420 -15.84 -29.21 18.87
C SER A 420 -17.28 -28.98 18.41
N LEU A 421 -17.54 -29.17 17.11
CA LEU A 421 -18.86 -28.97 16.51
C LEU A 421 -19.84 -30.07 16.97
N MET A 422 -21.04 -29.68 17.38
CA MET A 422 -22.14 -30.60 17.73
C MET A 422 -23.18 -30.72 16.59
N ASP A 423 -23.27 -29.70 15.75
CA ASP A 423 -24.07 -29.67 14.53
C ASP A 423 -23.35 -28.85 13.45
N LEU A 424 -23.92 -28.84 12.26
CA LEU A 424 -23.42 -28.09 11.09
C LEU A 424 -24.38 -26.97 10.71
N THR A 425 -25.07 -26.35 11.66
CA THR A 425 -25.99 -25.24 11.39
C THR A 425 -25.29 -24.17 10.55
N GLY A 426 -25.94 -23.72 9.46
CA GLY A 426 -25.41 -22.78 8.48
C GLY A 426 -24.89 -23.44 7.19
N ILE A 427 -24.60 -24.75 7.20
CA ILE A 427 -24.13 -25.49 6.01
C ILE A 427 -25.20 -25.59 4.92
N ASP A 428 -26.47 -25.56 5.31
CA ASP A 428 -27.63 -25.66 4.43
C ASP A 428 -27.72 -24.50 3.43
N SER A 429 -27.08 -23.37 3.72
CA SER A 429 -26.97 -22.22 2.82
C SER A 429 -25.89 -22.39 1.74
N LEU A 430 -24.94 -23.33 1.92
CA LEU A 430 -23.79 -23.54 1.04
C LEU A 430 -24.14 -24.48 -0.12
N LYS A 431 -25.02 -24.02 -1.02
CA LYS A 431 -25.54 -24.85 -2.13
C LYS A 431 -24.52 -25.25 -3.19
N THR A 432 -23.36 -24.59 -3.21
CA THR A 432 -22.25 -24.85 -4.14
C THR A 432 -21.22 -25.81 -3.55
N LEU A 433 -21.43 -26.33 -2.35
CA LEU A 433 -20.47 -27.19 -1.66
C LEU A 433 -20.40 -28.58 -2.31
N HIS A 434 -19.19 -28.97 -2.72
CA HIS A 434 -18.89 -30.27 -3.31
C HIS A 434 -18.12 -31.17 -2.33
N LYS A 435 -17.26 -30.57 -1.50
CA LYS A 435 -16.43 -31.30 -0.55
C LYS A 435 -16.59 -30.77 0.86
N LEU A 436 -16.94 -31.67 1.78
CA LEU A 436 -17.05 -31.39 3.21
C LEU A 436 -16.26 -32.41 4.03
N THR A 437 -15.30 -31.92 4.80
CA THR A 437 -14.58 -32.70 5.80
C THR A 437 -14.90 -32.17 7.20
N ALA A 438 -15.59 -32.97 8.02
CA ALA A 438 -15.96 -32.63 9.38
C ALA A 438 -15.56 -33.71 10.41
N SER A 439 -14.49 -34.45 10.12
CA SER A 439 -13.98 -35.51 11.00
C SER A 439 -13.52 -35.00 12.37
N HIS A 440 -13.48 -35.87 13.37
CA HIS A 440 -13.03 -35.53 14.73
C HIS A 440 -13.78 -34.34 15.31
N ASN A 441 -15.11 -34.45 15.34
CA ASN A 441 -16.03 -33.51 15.97
C ASN A 441 -16.95 -34.27 16.95
N LYS A 442 -18.08 -33.69 17.32
CA LYS A 442 -19.10 -34.28 18.22
C LYS A 442 -20.47 -34.27 17.55
N LEU A 443 -20.51 -34.46 16.23
CA LEU A 443 -21.75 -34.45 15.47
C LEU A 443 -22.61 -35.66 15.85
N THR A 444 -23.92 -35.44 16.01
CA THR A 444 -24.88 -36.48 16.39
C THR A 444 -25.92 -36.79 15.30
N GLN A 445 -26.11 -35.87 14.36
CA GLN A 445 -27.14 -35.95 13.30
C GLN A 445 -26.61 -35.37 11.99
N THR A 446 -27.25 -35.77 10.89
CA THR A 446 -26.89 -35.33 9.52
C THR A 446 -28.02 -34.59 8.81
N ASP A 447 -29.19 -34.39 9.45
CA ASP A 447 -30.40 -33.82 8.85
C ASP A 447 -30.18 -32.53 8.05
N ILE A 448 -29.32 -31.64 8.58
CA ILE A 448 -29.02 -30.35 7.96
C ILE A 448 -28.29 -30.49 6.60
N LEU A 449 -27.66 -31.63 6.33
CA LEU A 449 -26.96 -31.93 5.08
C LEU A 449 -27.91 -32.35 3.96
N ALA A 450 -29.17 -32.70 4.25
CA ALA A 450 -30.11 -33.17 3.22
C ALA A 450 -30.29 -32.17 2.05
N GLY A 451 -30.07 -30.87 2.32
CA GLY A 451 -30.15 -29.81 1.33
C GLY A 451 -28.85 -29.53 0.55
N CYS A 452 -27.77 -30.26 0.79
CA CYS A 452 -26.44 -30.09 0.18
C CYS A 452 -26.24 -31.06 -0.99
N THR A 453 -27.16 -31.07 -1.94
CA THR A 453 -27.25 -32.07 -3.04
C THR A 453 -26.08 -32.06 -4.03
N GLY A 454 -25.23 -31.03 -3.99
CA GLY A 454 -24.00 -30.93 -4.77
C GLY A 454 -22.80 -31.69 -4.18
N LEU A 455 -22.91 -32.22 -2.95
CA LEU A 455 -21.82 -32.92 -2.30
C LEU A 455 -21.41 -34.18 -3.09
N THR A 456 -20.12 -34.24 -3.43
CA THR A 456 -19.44 -35.39 -4.03
C THR A 456 -18.57 -36.13 -3.02
N ASP A 457 -18.00 -35.38 -2.07
CA ASP A 457 -17.03 -35.89 -1.08
C ASP A 457 -17.48 -35.49 0.32
N LEU A 458 -17.85 -36.48 1.13
CA LEU A 458 -18.33 -36.28 2.49
C LEU A 458 -17.55 -37.14 3.48
N ILE A 459 -16.81 -36.49 4.38
CA ILE A 459 -16.00 -37.15 5.41
C ILE A 459 -16.50 -36.70 6.79
N LEU A 460 -17.10 -37.62 7.52
CA LEU A 460 -17.73 -37.45 8.83
C LEU A 460 -17.13 -38.40 9.89
N SER A 461 -15.93 -38.94 9.63
CA SER A 461 -15.31 -39.93 10.50
C SER A 461 -14.98 -39.41 11.90
N HIS A 462 -14.95 -40.27 12.92
CA HIS A 462 -14.71 -39.88 14.31
C HIS A 462 -15.70 -38.81 14.80
N ASN A 463 -16.98 -39.17 14.81
CA ASN A 463 -18.07 -38.40 15.40
C ASN A 463 -18.92 -39.33 16.30
N THR A 464 -20.14 -38.92 16.63
CA THR A 464 -21.09 -39.71 17.44
C THR A 464 -22.43 -39.85 16.71
N LEU A 465 -22.38 -40.05 15.39
CA LEU A 465 -23.57 -40.18 14.55
C LEU A 465 -24.28 -41.50 14.83
N LEU A 466 -25.59 -41.44 15.04
CA LEU A 466 -26.46 -42.62 15.19
C LEU A 466 -27.26 -42.89 13.92
N ASP A 467 -27.66 -41.83 13.22
CA ASP A 467 -28.46 -41.89 12.01
C ASP A 467 -27.85 -41.03 10.90
N ILE A 468 -27.78 -41.61 9.71
CA ILE A 468 -27.33 -40.97 8.47
C ILE A 468 -28.41 -40.99 7.38
N SER A 469 -29.66 -41.35 7.71
CA SER A 469 -30.79 -41.47 6.78
C SER A 469 -31.03 -40.23 5.92
N ALA A 470 -30.71 -39.04 6.46
CA ALA A 470 -30.78 -37.75 5.76
C ALA A 470 -29.86 -37.67 4.52
N LEU A 471 -28.83 -38.52 4.43
CA LEU A 471 -27.93 -38.60 3.28
C LEU A 471 -28.54 -39.34 2.07
N SER A 472 -29.76 -39.89 2.20
CA SER A 472 -30.44 -40.65 1.13
C SER A 472 -30.68 -39.84 -0.15
N GLY A 473 -30.83 -38.52 -0.05
CA GLY A 473 -31.06 -37.60 -1.18
C GLY A 473 -29.79 -36.99 -1.80
N LEU A 474 -28.60 -37.38 -1.37
CA LEU A 474 -27.33 -36.87 -1.91
C LEU A 474 -26.87 -37.68 -3.13
N ASP A 475 -27.60 -37.53 -4.24
CA ASP A 475 -27.40 -38.34 -5.45
C ASP A 475 -26.02 -38.16 -6.12
N SER A 476 -25.39 -37.00 -5.90
CA SER A 476 -24.06 -36.66 -6.44
C SER A 476 -22.90 -37.28 -5.67
N LEU A 477 -23.17 -37.93 -4.53
CA LEU A 477 -22.16 -38.42 -3.61
C LEU A 477 -21.34 -39.55 -4.23
N GLN A 478 -20.01 -39.40 -4.24
CA GLN A 478 -19.05 -40.35 -4.80
C GLN A 478 -18.15 -40.97 -3.74
N TYR A 479 -17.74 -40.16 -2.74
CA TYR A 479 -16.93 -40.59 -1.62
C TYR A 479 -17.67 -40.30 -0.31
N LEU A 480 -17.89 -41.34 0.49
CA LEU A 480 -18.51 -41.23 1.80
C LEU A 480 -17.68 -41.96 2.86
N ASP A 481 -17.22 -41.23 3.87
CA ASP A 481 -16.57 -41.81 5.05
C ASP A 481 -17.33 -41.38 6.31
N PHE A 482 -17.95 -42.34 6.99
CA PHE A 482 -18.60 -42.17 8.29
C PHE A 482 -18.02 -43.14 9.32
N SER A 483 -16.77 -43.58 9.12
CA SER A 483 -16.10 -44.51 10.04
C SER A 483 -15.93 -43.94 11.45
N TYR A 484 -15.81 -44.79 12.46
CA TYR A 484 -15.73 -44.39 13.87
C TYR A 484 -16.92 -43.51 14.31
N ASN A 485 -18.11 -44.08 14.19
CA ASN A 485 -19.39 -43.50 14.65
C ASN A 485 -20.21 -44.59 15.36
N GLU A 486 -21.51 -44.35 15.56
CA GLU A 486 -22.43 -45.29 16.21
C GLU A 486 -23.62 -45.64 15.29
N VAL A 487 -23.42 -45.59 13.97
CA VAL A 487 -24.48 -45.79 12.97
C VAL A 487 -24.95 -47.24 12.96
N GLU A 488 -26.27 -47.43 13.03
CA GLU A 488 -26.89 -48.77 13.10
C GLU A 488 -27.40 -49.27 11.74
N SER A 489 -27.72 -48.38 10.80
CA SER A 489 -28.21 -48.75 9.47
C SER A 489 -27.79 -47.74 8.39
N LEU A 490 -27.69 -48.23 7.15
CA LEU A 490 -27.44 -47.37 5.99
C LEU A 490 -28.73 -46.69 5.51
N PRO A 491 -28.64 -45.51 4.85
CA PRO A 491 -29.81 -44.82 4.32
C PRO A 491 -30.52 -45.66 3.24
N PRO A 492 -31.85 -45.53 3.10
CA PRO A 492 -32.58 -46.14 1.99
C PRO A 492 -32.24 -45.40 0.68
N TRP A 493 -31.21 -45.86 -0.01
CA TRP A 493 -30.80 -45.32 -1.31
C TRP A 493 -31.65 -45.89 -2.45
N ASP A 494 -32.89 -45.39 -2.56
CA ASP A 494 -33.85 -45.82 -3.59
C ASP A 494 -33.35 -45.53 -5.01
N HIS A 495 -32.68 -44.38 -5.21
CA HIS A 495 -32.17 -43.92 -6.51
C HIS A 495 -30.78 -44.48 -6.86
N LYS A 496 -30.14 -45.23 -5.95
CA LYS A 496 -28.78 -45.80 -6.10
C LYS A 496 -27.74 -44.72 -6.45
N PRO A 497 -27.23 -43.98 -5.45
CA PRO A 497 -26.33 -42.85 -5.67
C PRO A 497 -25.06 -43.28 -6.39
N GLY A 498 -24.37 -42.30 -6.98
CA GLY A 498 -23.10 -42.48 -7.67
C GLY A 498 -21.91 -42.82 -6.78
N ILE A 499 -22.13 -43.42 -5.61
CA ILE A 499 -21.09 -43.73 -4.63
C ILE A 499 -20.10 -44.72 -5.24
N VAL A 500 -18.84 -44.32 -5.28
CA VAL A 500 -17.70 -45.11 -5.76
C VAL A 500 -16.96 -45.74 -4.58
N HIS A 501 -16.78 -44.97 -3.50
CA HIS A 501 -16.05 -45.39 -2.32
C HIS A 501 -16.86 -45.09 -1.06
N ILE A 502 -17.05 -46.12 -0.23
CA ILE A 502 -17.72 -45.99 1.06
C ILE A 502 -16.90 -46.62 2.17
N ASN A 503 -16.69 -45.87 3.25
CA ASN A 503 -16.08 -46.34 4.48
C ASN A 503 -17.03 -46.11 5.66
N GLY A 504 -17.52 -47.20 6.24
CA GLY A 504 -18.35 -47.23 7.44
C GLY A 504 -17.72 -48.04 8.57
N SER A 505 -16.39 -48.20 8.58
CA SER A 505 -15.72 -49.03 9.58
C SER A 505 -15.93 -48.51 11.01
N HIS A 506 -15.90 -49.39 12.01
CA HIS A 506 -16.14 -49.04 13.42
C HIS A 506 -17.49 -48.34 13.62
N ASN A 507 -18.58 -49.06 13.33
CA ASN A 507 -19.96 -48.65 13.55
C ASN A 507 -20.76 -49.81 14.18
N LYS A 508 -22.09 -49.75 14.15
CA LYS A 508 -23.00 -50.77 14.67
C LYS A 508 -23.89 -51.38 13.57
N LEU A 509 -23.43 -51.35 12.31
CA LEU A 509 -24.21 -51.85 11.17
C LEU A 509 -24.44 -53.37 11.29
N THR A 510 -25.68 -53.80 11.09
CA THR A 510 -26.06 -55.23 11.05
C THR A 510 -26.19 -55.79 9.64
N ASP A 511 -26.43 -54.93 8.66
CA ASP A 511 -26.49 -55.26 7.24
C ASP A 511 -26.03 -54.07 6.39
N ILE A 512 -25.82 -54.35 5.11
CA ILE A 512 -25.42 -53.35 4.11
C ILE A 512 -26.26 -53.46 2.84
N ASP A 513 -27.48 -54.00 2.94
CA ASP A 513 -28.31 -54.34 1.79
C ASP A 513 -28.76 -53.12 0.99
N ALA A 514 -28.79 -51.94 1.62
CA ALA A 514 -29.03 -50.67 0.96
C ALA A 514 -28.08 -50.41 -0.24
N LEU A 515 -26.84 -50.91 -0.17
CA LEU A 515 -25.84 -50.78 -1.24
C LEU A 515 -26.12 -51.67 -2.45
N SER A 516 -27.05 -52.62 -2.36
CA SER A 516 -27.35 -53.55 -3.45
C SER A 516 -27.73 -52.79 -4.73
N GLY A 517 -27.03 -53.08 -5.82
CA GLY A 517 -27.29 -52.48 -7.13
C GLY A 517 -26.73 -51.07 -7.32
N CYS A 518 -25.89 -50.56 -6.41
CA CYS A 518 -25.11 -49.34 -6.64
C CYS A 518 -24.04 -49.60 -7.70
N MET A 519 -24.34 -49.24 -8.95
CA MET A 519 -23.54 -49.65 -10.12
C MET A 519 -22.16 -48.99 -10.20
N GLN A 520 -21.95 -47.84 -9.55
CA GLN A 520 -20.65 -47.16 -9.53
C GLN A 520 -19.75 -47.61 -8.37
N LEU A 521 -20.27 -48.41 -7.45
CA LEU A 521 -19.59 -48.81 -6.23
C LEU A 521 -18.36 -49.66 -6.57
N ASN A 522 -17.19 -49.20 -6.17
CA ASN A 522 -15.90 -49.82 -6.45
C ASN A 522 -15.23 -50.40 -5.19
N THR A 523 -15.30 -49.66 -4.08
CA THR A 523 -14.68 -50.05 -2.80
C THR A 523 -15.67 -49.88 -1.65
N VAL A 524 -15.83 -50.94 -0.86
CA VAL A 524 -16.62 -50.97 0.38
C VAL A 524 -15.70 -51.33 1.54
N ILE A 525 -15.63 -50.47 2.55
CA ILE A 525 -14.85 -50.72 3.78
C ILE A 525 -15.81 -50.63 4.97
N MET A 526 -16.08 -51.76 5.62
CA MET A 526 -17.07 -51.90 6.69
C MET A 526 -16.53 -52.74 7.85
N ASN A 527 -15.22 -52.64 8.10
CA ASN A 527 -14.57 -53.39 9.18
C ASN A 527 -15.19 -53.02 10.54
N ASP A 528 -15.11 -53.93 11.52
CA ASP A 528 -15.52 -53.66 12.90
C ASP A 528 -17.00 -53.22 12.99
N ASN A 529 -17.89 -54.06 12.46
CA ASN A 529 -19.35 -53.92 12.49
C ASN A 529 -20.00 -55.27 12.88
N GLN A 530 -21.34 -55.33 12.93
CA GLN A 530 -22.11 -56.54 13.24
C GLN A 530 -22.76 -57.17 11.99
N ILE A 531 -22.14 -56.97 10.81
CA ILE A 531 -22.68 -57.41 9.52
C ILE A 531 -22.61 -58.94 9.41
N GLU A 532 -23.73 -59.58 9.09
CA GLU A 532 -23.80 -61.05 8.93
C GLU A 532 -23.58 -61.52 7.48
N SER A 533 -23.94 -60.68 6.50
CA SER A 533 -23.92 -61.06 5.09
C SER A 533 -23.53 -59.89 4.18
N ILE A 534 -22.80 -60.21 3.12
CA ILE A 534 -22.42 -59.28 2.05
C ILE A 534 -22.99 -59.70 0.68
N ALA A 535 -23.87 -60.70 0.65
CA ALA A 535 -24.38 -61.29 -0.59
C ALA A 535 -25.12 -60.28 -1.48
N SER A 536 -25.74 -59.25 -0.88
CA SER A 536 -26.44 -58.18 -1.59
C SER A 536 -25.54 -57.34 -2.50
N LEU A 537 -24.23 -57.28 -2.20
CA LEU A 537 -23.23 -56.59 -3.00
C LEU A 537 -22.91 -57.29 -4.33
N ALA A 538 -23.29 -58.56 -4.50
CA ALA A 538 -23.12 -59.30 -5.77
C ALA A 538 -23.87 -58.67 -6.96
N ARG A 539 -24.75 -57.69 -6.71
CA ARG A 539 -25.44 -56.91 -7.75
C ARG A 539 -24.70 -55.64 -8.17
N CYS A 540 -23.56 -55.32 -7.55
CA CYS A 540 -22.76 -54.13 -7.84
C CYS A 540 -21.68 -54.47 -8.87
N VAL A 541 -21.94 -54.18 -10.14
CA VAL A 541 -21.16 -54.68 -11.29
C VAL A 541 -19.72 -54.15 -11.38
N ASN A 542 -19.43 -53.00 -10.77
CA ASN A 542 -18.10 -52.37 -10.78
C ASN A 542 -17.33 -52.57 -9.48
N LEU A 543 -17.84 -53.41 -8.57
CA LEU A 543 -17.23 -53.65 -7.27
C LEU A 543 -15.92 -54.41 -7.43
N VAL A 544 -14.85 -53.90 -6.83
CA VAL A 544 -13.51 -54.49 -6.92
C VAL A 544 -13.03 -54.98 -5.56
N ARG A 545 -13.33 -54.23 -4.49
CA ARG A 545 -12.82 -54.50 -3.15
C ARG A 545 -13.88 -54.37 -2.07
N VAL A 546 -13.92 -55.35 -1.17
CA VAL A 546 -14.74 -55.34 0.04
C VAL A 546 -13.88 -55.71 1.25
N ASP A 547 -13.81 -54.81 2.24
CA ASP A 547 -13.16 -55.06 3.53
C ASP A 547 -14.24 -55.17 4.62
N VAL A 548 -14.38 -56.35 5.23
CA VAL A 548 -15.36 -56.68 6.29
C VAL A 548 -14.68 -57.48 7.41
N SER A 549 -13.44 -57.13 7.74
CA SER A 549 -12.72 -57.68 8.88
C SER A 549 -13.40 -57.34 10.20
N ASN A 550 -13.35 -58.25 11.16
CA ASN A 550 -14.02 -58.15 12.45
C ASN A 550 -15.53 -57.89 12.30
N THR A 551 -16.21 -58.68 11.48
CA THR A 551 -17.68 -58.72 11.33
C THR A 551 -18.22 -60.13 11.58
N LEU A 552 -19.52 -60.36 11.45
CA LEU A 552 -20.14 -61.70 11.56
C LEU A 552 -20.20 -62.44 10.20
N VAL A 553 -19.59 -61.87 9.15
CA VAL A 553 -19.59 -62.45 7.79
C VAL A 553 -18.77 -63.74 7.77
N SER A 554 -19.45 -64.86 7.54
CA SER A 554 -18.82 -66.19 7.47
C SER A 554 -18.68 -66.74 6.04
N ASN A 555 -19.46 -66.22 5.09
CA ASN A 555 -19.46 -66.67 3.70
C ASN A 555 -19.25 -65.50 2.72
N VAL A 556 -18.18 -65.61 1.93
CA VAL A 556 -17.79 -64.61 0.92
C VAL A 556 -17.78 -65.15 -0.52
N SER A 557 -18.14 -66.43 -0.71
CA SER A 557 -17.96 -67.12 -2.01
C SER A 557 -18.68 -66.42 -3.16
N MET A 558 -19.88 -65.90 -2.90
CA MET A 558 -20.68 -65.18 -3.91
C MET A 558 -19.96 -63.99 -4.53
N LEU A 559 -19.05 -63.34 -3.80
CA LEU A 559 -18.27 -62.21 -4.29
C LEU A 559 -16.93 -62.68 -4.85
N THR A 560 -16.23 -63.58 -4.16
CA THR A 560 -14.92 -64.07 -4.63
C THR A 560 -15.03 -64.84 -5.95
N ASP A 561 -16.13 -65.56 -6.18
CA ASP A 561 -16.40 -66.28 -7.43
C ASP A 561 -16.61 -65.31 -8.62
N GLN A 562 -16.95 -64.05 -8.35
CA GLN A 562 -17.04 -62.97 -9.35
C GLN A 562 -15.70 -62.25 -9.55
N GLY A 563 -14.63 -62.67 -8.86
CA GLY A 563 -13.31 -62.03 -8.93
C GLY A 563 -13.16 -60.79 -8.05
N ILE A 564 -14.09 -60.54 -7.12
CA ILE A 564 -14.03 -59.43 -6.18
C ILE A 564 -13.05 -59.77 -5.05
N ILE A 565 -12.16 -58.82 -4.70
CA ILE A 565 -11.21 -58.98 -3.60
C ILE A 565 -11.96 -58.76 -2.29
N VAL A 566 -12.00 -59.78 -1.43
CA VAL A 566 -12.65 -59.70 -0.12
C VAL A 566 -11.64 -59.94 1.00
N HIS A 567 -11.45 -58.93 1.85
CA HIS A 567 -10.73 -59.09 3.11
C HIS A 567 -11.73 -59.28 4.24
N TYR A 568 -11.66 -60.41 4.94
CA TYR A 568 -12.56 -60.72 6.04
C TYR A 568 -11.85 -61.52 7.13
N THR A 569 -12.21 -61.23 8.38
CA THR A 569 -11.85 -61.97 9.59
C THR A 569 -13.11 -62.03 10.46
N PRO A 570 -13.84 -63.15 10.50
CA PRO A 570 -15.05 -63.24 11.30
C PRO A 570 -14.75 -63.01 12.80
N GLN A 571 -15.66 -62.37 13.52
CA GLN A 571 -15.66 -62.37 14.99
C GLN A 571 -16.14 -63.75 15.49
N ASP A 572 -15.45 -64.30 16.50
CA ASP A 572 -15.76 -65.58 17.13
C ASP A 572 -17.10 -65.59 17.90
#